data_AF-A0A7I7Y3E6-F1
#
_entry.id   AF-A0A7I7Y3E6-F1
#
_cell.length_a   1.000
_cell.length_b   1.000
_cell.length_c   1.000
_cell.angle_alpha   90.00
_cell.angle_beta   90.00
_cell.angle_gamma   90.00
#
_symmetry.space_group_name_H-M   'P 1'
#
loop_
_entity.id
_entity.type
_entity.pdbx_description
1 polymer ?
#
loop_
_entity_poly.entity_id
_entity_poly.type
_entity_poly.pdbx_seq_one_letter_code
_entity_poly.pdbx_strand_id
1 'polypeptide(L)'
;MNAMCSRTFTRQHATGPYPFDPNLIAQGSPPDRQVPGHERIFGPIEGTPRPPAAPPDPAAASALPPNPVPEAGVAMYDPTTGRVAGPDGTVFEQNDLNSAGAPKS
;
A
#
# COMPACT_ATOMS: atom_id res chain seq x y z
N MET A 1 -35.20 -13.03 -15.44
CA MET A 1 -34.57 -11.70 -15.45
C MET A 1 -33.50 -11.64 -14.37
N ASN A 2 -32.23 -11.54 -14.76
CA ASN A 2 -31.10 -11.33 -13.85
C ASN A 2 -30.92 -9.83 -13.60
N ALA A 3 -31.17 -9.37 -12.38
CA ALA A 3 -30.69 -8.08 -11.92
C ALA A 3 -29.51 -8.33 -10.96
N MET A 4 -28.29 -8.30 -11.52
CA MET A 4 -27.06 -8.17 -10.74
C MET A 4 -27.07 -6.78 -10.10
N CYS A 5 -27.66 -6.67 -8.91
CA CYS A 5 -27.60 -5.44 -8.12
C CYS A 5 -26.20 -5.36 -7.51
N SER A 6 -25.36 -4.49 -8.07
CA SER A 6 -23.99 -4.22 -7.65
C SER A 6 -23.90 -3.97 -6.14
N ARG A 7 -23.27 -4.91 -5.43
CA ARG A 7 -23.05 -4.86 -3.98
C ARG A 7 -21.67 -4.25 -3.68
N THR A 8 -21.53 -2.93 -3.84
CA THR A 8 -20.36 -2.19 -3.37
C THR A 8 -20.59 -1.76 -1.93
N PHE A 9 -20.08 -2.57 -0.99
CA PHE A 9 -20.03 -2.19 0.42
C PHE A 9 -18.78 -1.37 0.68
N THR A 10 -18.99 -0.14 1.18
CA THR A 10 -18.00 0.75 1.81
C THR A 10 -16.77 1.14 0.98
N ARG A 11 -16.34 2.40 1.12
CA ARG A 11 -15.06 2.85 0.58
C ARG A 11 -13.93 1.94 1.10
N GLN A 12 -12.88 1.78 0.28
CA GLN A 12 -11.62 1.20 0.72
C GLN A 12 -11.13 1.99 1.96
N HIS A 13 -11.14 1.36 3.13
CA HIS A 13 -10.45 1.89 4.29
C HIS A 13 -8.98 1.58 4.11
N ALA A 14 -8.16 2.62 3.90
CA ALA A 14 -6.72 2.49 3.66
C ALA A 14 -5.98 1.73 4.79
N THR A 15 -6.62 1.58 5.95
CA THR A 15 -6.01 1.11 7.21
C THR A 15 -6.57 -0.22 7.71
N GLY A 16 -7.48 -0.87 6.97
CA GLY A 16 -7.98 -2.21 7.31
C GLY A 16 -9.50 -2.36 7.34
N PRO A 17 -10.01 -3.55 7.72
CA PRO A 17 -11.42 -3.91 7.69
C PRO A 17 -12.28 -2.95 8.51
N TYR A 18 -13.49 -2.67 8.01
CA TYR A 18 -14.44 -1.85 8.77
C TYR A 18 -14.84 -2.57 10.08
N PRO A 19 -14.96 -1.85 11.22
CA PRO A 19 -15.42 -2.43 12.48
C PRO A 19 -16.84 -3.01 12.37
N PHE A 20 -17.19 -3.92 13.28
CA PHE A 20 -18.52 -4.52 13.31
C PHE A 20 -19.61 -3.45 13.58
N ASP A 21 -20.53 -3.25 12.63
CA ASP A 21 -21.68 -2.34 12.78
C ASP A 21 -23.01 -3.10 12.63
N PRO A 22 -23.81 -3.23 13.71
CA PRO A 22 -25.12 -3.88 13.68
C PRO A 22 -26.12 -3.26 12.68
N ASN A 23 -26.03 -1.96 12.41
CA ASN A 23 -26.95 -1.29 11.48
C ASN A 23 -26.71 -1.71 10.04
N LEU A 24 -25.46 -1.94 9.65
CA LEU A 24 -25.11 -2.44 8.32
C LEU A 24 -25.57 -3.88 8.13
N ILE A 25 -25.51 -4.68 9.20
CA ILE A 25 -26.06 -6.05 9.20
C ILE A 25 -27.58 -6.03 9.09
N ALA A 26 -28.25 -5.14 9.82
CA ALA A 26 -29.70 -4.96 9.74
C ALA A 26 -30.17 -4.51 8.35
N GLN A 27 -29.31 -3.85 7.57
CA GLN A 27 -29.54 -3.45 6.18
C GLN A 27 -29.15 -4.54 5.16
N GLY A 28 -28.76 -5.73 5.62
CA GLY A 28 -28.42 -6.87 4.77
C GLY A 28 -27.01 -6.84 4.19
N SER A 29 -26.13 -5.99 4.73
CA SER A 29 -24.71 -6.00 4.40
C SER A 29 -23.95 -7.01 5.27
N PRO A 30 -23.18 -7.94 4.68
CA PRO A 30 -22.39 -8.89 5.46
C PRO A 30 -21.17 -8.19 6.10
N PRO A 31 -20.64 -8.75 7.20
CA PRO A 31 -19.32 -8.38 7.71
C PRO A 31 -18.25 -8.44 6.60
N ASP A 32 -17.22 -7.62 6.71
CA ASP A 32 -16.14 -7.58 5.72
C ASP A 32 -15.47 -8.96 5.60
N ARG A 33 -15.37 -9.44 4.35
CA ARG A 33 -14.85 -10.77 4.03
C ARG A 33 -13.32 -10.80 3.97
N GLN A 34 -12.67 -9.64 3.95
CA GLN A 34 -11.20 -9.56 3.88
C GLN A 34 -10.50 -10.25 5.06
N VAL A 35 -11.18 -10.42 6.20
CA VAL A 35 -10.69 -11.21 7.35
C VAL A 35 -11.44 -12.53 7.45
N PRO A 36 -10.90 -13.61 6.88
CA PRO A 36 -11.51 -14.94 6.96
C PRO A 36 -11.27 -15.57 8.34
N GLY A 37 -12.06 -15.18 9.34
CA GLY A 37 -12.12 -15.85 10.66
C GLY A 37 -10.77 -15.97 11.38
N HIS A 38 -10.72 -16.79 12.44
CA HIS A 38 -9.51 -16.96 13.28
C HIS A 38 -8.51 -18.00 12.74
N GLU A 39 -8.92 -18.88 11.83
CA GLU A 39 -8.05 -19.96 11.30
C GLU A 39 -7.01 -19.46 10.29
N ARG A 40 -7.18 -18.24 9.76
CA ARG A 40 -6.31 -17.64 8.74
C ARG A 40 -5.59 -16.38 9.19
N ILE A 41 -5.64 -16.05 10.48
CA ILE A 41 -4.87 -14.92 11.05
C ILE A 41 -3.40 -15.28 11.30
N PHE A 42 -3.06 -16.57 11.22
CA PHE A 42 -1.69 -17.07 11.36
C PHE A 42 -1.17 -17.54 10.00
N GLY A 43 0.07 -17.16 9.67
CA GLY A 43 0.79 -17.70 8.53
C GLY A 43 1.34 -19.11 8.82
N PRO A 44 1.79 -19.85 7.78
CA PRO A 44 2.51 -21.10 7.96
C PRO A 44 3.73 -20.92 8.88
N ILE A 45 3.96 -21.84 9.81
CA ILE A 45 5.08 -21.75 10.75
C ILE A 45 6.44 -21.82 10.04
N GLU A 46 6.49 -22.44 8.86
CA GLU A 46 7.68 -22.51 8.01
C GLU A 46 7.92 -21.21 7.22
N GLY A 47 6.96 -20.28 7.20
CA GLY A 47 7.01 -19.06 6.40
C GLY A 47 6.86 -19.29 4.89
N THR A 48 7.05 -18.23 4.10
CA THR A 48 7.06 -18.32 2.64
C THR A 48 8.46 -18.71 2.17
N PRO A 49 8.63 -19.78 1.38
CA PRO A 49 9.95 -20.15 0.86
C PRO A 49 10.52 -19.02 0.01
N ARG A 50 11.84 -18.81 0.10
CA ARG A 50 12.54 -17.82 -0.71
C ARG A 50 12.29 -18.14 -2.21
N PRO A 51 11.95 -17.14 -3.05
CA PRO A 51 11.86 -17.38 -4.48
C PRO A 51 13.22 -17.89 -5.03
N PRO A 52 13.21 -18.75 -6.06
CA PRO A 52 14.44 -19.18 -6.71
C PRO A 52 15.21 -17.96 -7.22
N ALA A 53 16.54 -18.03 -7.20
CA ALA A 53 17.36 -17.00 -7.81
C ALA A 53 16.92 -16.81 -9.27
N ALA A 54 16.62 -15.57 -9.65
CA ALA A 54 16.37 -15.25 -11.04
C ALA A 54 17.62 -15.66 -11.85
N PRO A 55 17.45 -16.26 -13.05
CA PRO A 55 18.56 -16.45 -13.97
C PRO A 55 19.29 -15.11 -14.19
N PRO A 56 20.61 -15.13 -14.39
CA PRO A 56 21.32 -13.91 -14.79
C PRO A 56 20.66 -13.37 -16.06
N ASP A 57 20.22 -12.11 -16.01
CA ASP A 57 19.65 -11.44 -17.16
C ASP A 57 20.75 -11.27 -18.22
N PRO A 58 20.65 -11.88 -19.42
CA PRO A 58 21.64 -11.68 -20.47
C PRO A 58 21.70 -10.22 -20.95
N ALA A 59 20.69 -9.39 -20.65
CA ALA A 59 20.73 -7.95 -20.92
C ALA A 59 21.62 -7.17 -19.94
N ALA A 60 22.03 -7.75 -18.80
CA ALA A 60 22.97 -7.13 -17.88
C ALA A 60 24.40 -7.03 -18.44
N ALA A 61 24.69 -7.68 -19.58
CA ALA A 61 25.96 -7.59 -20.29
C ALA A 61 26.10 -6.30 -21.13
N SER A 62 25.00 -5.59 -21.39
CA SER A 62 25.09 -4.21 -21.88
C SER A 62 25.37 -3.32 -20.68
N ALA A 63 26.65 -3.18 -20.34
CA ALA A 63 27.16 -2.11 -19.51
C ALA A 63 26.82 -0.77 -20.19
N LEU A 64 25.59 -0.31 -19.98
CA LEU A 64 25.27 1.10 -19.98
C LEU A 64 26.30 1.73 -19.02
N PRO A 65 26.91 2.89 -19.35
CA PRO A 65 27.73 3.62 -18.38
C PRO A 65 26.95 3.67 -17.06
N PRO A 66 27.61 3.61 -15.89
CA PRO A 66 26.92 3.64 -14.62
C PRO A 66 26.06 4.90 -14.58
N ASN A 67 24.79 4.75 -14.93
CA ASN A 67 23.81 5.78 -14.71
C ASN A 67 23.75 5.87 -13.19
N PRO A 68 23.92 7.07 -12.61
CA PRO A 68 23.76 7.27 -11.19
C PRO A 68 22.43 6.61 -10.78
N VAL A 69 22.52 5.51 -10.05
CA VAL A 69 21.35 4.91 -9.42
C VAL A 69 20.84 5.97 -8.46
N PRO A 70 19.55 6.36 -8.51
CA PRO A 70 19.01 7.28 -7.54
C PRO A 70 19.26 6.69 -6.15
N GLU A 71 20.10 7.35 -5.35
CA GLU A 71 20.30 6.95 -3.97
C GLU A 71 18.97 7.16 -3.24
N ALA A 72 18.45 6.09 -2.64
CA ALA A 72 17.26 6.18 -1.81
C ALA A 72 17.61 6.98 -0.53
N GLY A 73 17.28 8.26 -0.51
CA GLY A 73 17.46 9.13 0.65
C GLY A 73 16.38 8.87 1.71
N VAL A 74 16.77 8.87 2.98
CA VAL A 74 15.83 8.86 4.10
C VAL A 74 15.57 10.31 4.52
N ALA A 75 14.30 10.70 4.62
CA ALA A 75 13.88 12.01 5.12
C ALA A 75 13.27 11.88 6.52
N MET A 76 13.51 12.88 7.38
CA MET A 76 12.92 12.94 8.72
C MET A 76 11.58 13.67 8.67
N TYR A 77 10.54 13.07 9.25
CA TYR A 77 9.18 13.62 9.29
C TYR A 77 8.80 14.01 10.72
N ASP A 78 8.35 15.25 10.92
CA ASP A 78 7.71 15.70 12.16
C ASP A 78 6.18 15.62 12.02
N PRO A 79 5.51 14.67 12.69
CA PRO A 79 4.06 14.51 12.59
C PRO A 79 3.26 15.62 13.27
N THR A 80 3.88 16.41 14.14
CA THR A 80 3.21 17.52 14.86
C THR A 80 3.02 18.73 13.94
N THR A 81 4.01 18.97 13.06
CA THR A 81 4.05 20.16 12.19
C THR A 81 3.91 19.85 10.70
N GLY A 82 3.96 18.58 10.29
CA GLY A 82 3.86 18.16 8.88
C GLY A 82 5.13 18.45 8.07
N ARG A 83 6.25 18.69 8.76
CA ARG A 83 7.53 19.03 8.13
C ARG A 83 8.33 17.80 7.74
N VAL A 84 8.98 17.89 6.58
CA VAL A 84 9.87 16.86 6.02
C VAL A 84 11.24 17.49 5.83
N ALA A 85 12.25 16.97 6.53
CA ALA A 85 13.64 17.35 6.35
C ALA A 85 14.36 16.36 5.43
N GLY A 86 14.85 16.85 4.30
CA GLY A 86 15.65 16.10 3.34
C GLY A 86 17.08 15.86 3.85
N PRO A 87 17.79 14.86 3.29
CA PRO A 87 19.17 14.57 3.65
C PRO A 87 20.17 15.70 3.30
N ASP A 88 19.76 16.63 2.45
CA ASP A 88 20.47 17.86 2.08
C ASP A 88 20.21 19.03 3.06
N GLY A 89 19.43 18.81 4.11
CA GLY A 89 19.07 19.83 5.10
C GLY A 89 17.95 20.77 4.66
N THR A 90 17.35 20.55 3.49
CA THR A 90 16.16 21.29 3.05
C THR A 90 14.94 20.85 3.84
N VAL A 91 14.05 21.78 4.17
CA VAL A 91 12.82 21.50 4.93
C VAL A 91 11.62 21.91 4.09
N PHE A 92 10.72 20.95 3.87
CA PHE A 92 9.45 21.13 3.17
C PHE A 92 8.29 20.95 4.13
N GLU A 93 7.16 21.61 3.86
CA GLU A 93 5.89 21.36 4.52
C GLU A 93 4.99 20.59 3.57
N GLN A 94 4.53 19.41 3.98
CA GLN A 94 3.71 18.56 3.13
C GLN A 94 2.24 18.95 3.25
N ASN A 95 1.83 19.98 2.49
CA ASN A 95 0.50 20.61 2.64
C ASN A 95 -0.64 19.86 1.90
N ASP A 96 -0.31 19.02 0.92
CA ASP A 96 -1.28 18.48 -0.04
C ASP A 96 -1.44 16.95 0.03
N LEU A 97 -1.32 16.36 1.22
CA LEU A 97 -1.45 14.90 1.47
C LEU A 97 -2.74 14.25 0.93
N ASN A 98 -3.76 15.05 0.58
CA ASN A 98 -5.05 14.62 0.05
C ASN A 98 -5.29 15.02 -1.42
N SER A 99 -4.36 15.73 -2.05
CA SER A 99 -4.40 16.02 -3.48
C SER A 99 -3.37 15.13 -4.16
N ALA A 100 -3.83 14.03 -4.76
CA ALA A 100 -2.96 13.22 -5.61
C ALA A 100 -2.43 14.14 -6.73
N GLY A 101 -1.18 14.58 -6.60
CA GLY A 101 -0.51 15.38 -7.61
C GLY A 101 -0.62 14.67 -8.96
N ALA A 102 -1.06 15.40 -9.98
CA ALA A 102 -1.20 14.85 -11.33
C ALA A 102 0.12 14.17 -11.74
N PRO A 103 0.07 12.99 -12.39
CA PRO A 103 1.28 12.34 -12.86
C PRO A 103 2.03 13.29 -13.78
N LYS A 104 3.30 13.52 -13.49
CA LYS A 104 4.16 14.38 -14.30
C LYS A 104 4.39 13.68 -15.64
N SER A 105 3.98 14.33 -16.74
CA SER A 105 4.22 13.88 -18.12
C SER A 105 5.69 13.98 -18.50
#